data_AF-A0A5B7UMN9-F1
#
_entry.id   AF-A0A5B7UMN9-F1
#
_cell.length_a   1.000
_cell.length_b   1.000
_cell.length_c   1.000
_cell.angle_alpha   90.00
_cell.angle_beta   90.00
_cell.angle_gamma   90.00
#
_symmetry.space_group_name_H-M   'P 1'
#
loop_
_entity.id
_entity.type
_entity.pdbx_description
1 polymer ?
#
loop_
_entity_poly.entity_id
_entity_poly.type
_entity_poly.pdbx_seq_one_letter_code
_entity_poly.pdbx_strand_id
1 'polypeptide(L)' 'MPCTTCTGHHPIPLQRFPAGDVRASLKAAHAASEERTRTDQPVHVHYDALHDTFVVLRTTTPKEGTR' A
#
# COMPACT_ATOMS: atom_id res chain seq x y z
N MET A 1 -8.99 -10.97 4.25
CA MET A 1 -9.82 -9.88 4.80
C MET A 1 -9.51 -8.59 4.05
N PRO A 2 -10.51 -7.80 3.66
CA PRO A 2 -10.27 -6.49 3.06
C PRO A 2 -9.68 -5.53 4.11
N CYS A 3 -8.70 -4.71 3.72
CA CYS A 3 -8.09 -3.72 4.62
C CYS A 3 -9.11 -2.63 4.94
N THR A 4 -9.43 -2.44 6.22
CA THR A 4 -10.41 -1.44 6.68
C THR A 4 -9.98 -0.03 6.31
N THR A 5 -8.68 0.28 6.34
CA THR A 5 -8.13 1.60 5.97
C THR A 5 -8.12 1.86 4.46
N CYS A 6 -8.26 0.82 3.63
CA CYS A 6 -8.43 1.00 2.18
C CYS A 6 -9.90 0.88 1.76
N THR A 7 -10.71 0.17 2.54
CA THR A 7 -12.14 -0.01 2.29
C THR A 7 -12.86 1.30 2.59
N GLY A 8 -13.48 1.92 1.58
CA GLY A 8 -14.14 3.23 1.71
C GLY A 8 -13.25 4.43 1.43
N HIS A 9 -11.98 4.22 1.09
CA HIS A 9 -11.08 5.27 0.59
C HIS A 9 -10.73 5.04 -0.88
N HIS A 10 -10.01 6.00 -1.49
CA HIS A 10 -9.47 5.86 -2.84
C HIS A 10 -8.00 5.42 -2.77
N PRO A 11 -7.70 4.10 -2.77
CA PRO A 11 -6.33 3.61 -2.84
C PRO A 11 -5.76 3.86 -4.24
N ILE A 12 -4.57 4.47 -4.27
CA ILE A 12 -3.79 4.72 -5.47
C ILE A 12 -2.62 3.73 -5.46
N PRO A 13 -2.54 2.80 -6.42
CA PRO A 13 -1.39 1.91 -6.53
C PRO A 13 -0.16 2.70 -6.97
N LEU A 14 0.93 2.54 -6.21
CA LEU A 14 2.21 3.20 -6.47
C LEU A 14 3.18 2.24 -7.15
N GLN A 15 3.35 1.04 -6.60
CA GLN A 15 4.35 0.07 -7.05
C GLN A 15 3.81 -1.36 -6.92
N ARG A 16 4.28 -2.27 -7.78
CA ARG A 16 3.91 -3.69 -7.78
C ARG A 16 5.16 -4.57 -7.80
N PHE A 17 5.14 -5.63 -7.02
CA PHE A 17 6.24 -6.59 -6.87
C PHE A 17 5.69 -8.00 -7.07
N PRO A 18 6.12 -8.74 -8.11
CA PRO A 18 5.67 -10.11 -8.37
C PRO A 18 6.04 -11.04 -7.21
N ALA A 19 5.08 -11.77 -6.66
CA ALA A 19 5.31 -12.64 -5.50
C ALA A 19 6.22 -13.84 -5.81
N GLY A 20 6.40 -14.18 -7.09
CA GLY A 20 7.40 -15.15 -7.55
C GLY A 20 8.87 -14.75 -7.25
N ASP A 21 9.14 -13.50 -6.88
CA ASP A 21 10.43 -13.12 -6.29
C ASP A 21 10.39 -13.37 -4.77
N VAL A 22 11.33 -14.19 -4.29
CA VAL A 22 11.46 -14.58 -2.87
C VAL A 22 11.59 -13.36 -1.94
N ARG A 23 12.06 -12.22 -2.46
CA ARG A 23 12.23 -10.96 -1.72
C ARG A 23 11.13 -9.94 -2.00
N ALA A 24 10.10 -10.28 -2.76
CA ALA A 24 9.05 -9.34 -3.17
C ALA A 24 8.35 -8.67 -1.99
N SER A 25 8.06 -9.42 -0.93
CA SER A 25 7.44 -8.88 0.29
C SER A 25 8.34 -7.85 0.99
N LEU A 26 9.64 -8.11 1.08
CA LEU A 26 10.62 -7.19 1.66
C LEU A 26 10.81 -5.95 0.80
N LYS A 27 10.85 -6.11 -0.54
CA LYS A 27 10.93 -4.99 -1.49
C LYS A 27 9.69 -4.10 -1.38
N ALA A 28 8.51 -4.69 -1.31
CA ALA A 28 7.26 -3.96 -1.12
C ALA A 28 7.22 -3.22 0.22
N ALA A 29 7.67 -3.86 1.30
CA ALA A 29 7.75 -3.22 2.63
C ALA A 29 8.74 -2.05 2.65
N HIS A 30 9.90 -2.21 2.02
CA HIS A 30 10.89 -1.15 1.88
C HIS A 30 10.36 0.03 1.07
N ALA A 31 9.80 -0.23 -0.12
CA ALA A 31 9.19 0.80 -0.95
C ALA A 31 8.05 1.54 -0.22
N ALA A 32 7.21 0.82 0.54
CA ALA A 32 6.19 1.47 1.37
C ALA A 32 6.81 2.36 2.46
N SER A 33 7.94 1.95 3.06
CA SER A 33 8.67 2.78 4.02
C SER A 33 9.24 4.03 3.38
N GLU A 34 9.81 3.93 2.18
CA GLU A 34 10.32 5.09 1.43
C GLU A 34 9.19 6.05 1.06
N GLU A 35 8.03 5.56 0.66
CA GLU A 35 6.90 6.44 0.34
C GLU A 35 6.35 7.14 1.58
N ARG A 36 6.32 6.48 2.74
CA ARG A 36 5.93 7.13 4.01
C ARG A 36 6.85 8.28 4.42
N THR A 37 8.10 8.33 3.96
CA THR A 37 8.97 9.50 4.23
C THR A 37 8.70 10.66 3.28
N ARG A 38 8.03 10.41 2.14
CA ARG A 38 7.70 11.39 1.10
C ARG A 38 6.30 11.97 1.21
N THR A 39 5.40 11.32 1.96
CA THR A 39 4.00 11.72 2.06
C THR A 39 3.46 11.56 3.47
N ASP A 40 2.61 12.51 3.89
CA ASP A 40 1.83 12.41 5.12
C ASP A 40 0.58 11.52 4.97
N GLN A 41 0.35 10.96 3.78
CA GLN A 41 -0.79 10.07 3.52
C GLN A 41 -0.48 8.63 3.95
N PRO A 42 -1.49 7.85 4.39
CA PRO A 42 -1.27 6.45 4.72
C PRO A 42 -0.81 5.62 3.51
N VAL A 43 0.21 4.79 3.73
CA VAL A 43 0.77 3.86 2.74
C VAL A 43 0.68 2.44 3.27
N HIS A 44 0.19 1.52 2.44
CA HIS A 44 -0.10 0.13 2.77
C HIS A 44 0.56 -0.82 1.76
N VAL A 45 0.84 -2.05 2.19
CA VAL A 45 1.23 -3.14 1.30
C VAL A 45 0.13 -4.17 1.32
N HIS A 46 -0.34 -4.56 0.14
CA HIS A 46 -1.38 -5.57 -0.04
C HIS A 46 -0.85 -6.69 -0.90
N TYR A 47 -1.28 -7.91 -0.61
CA TYR A 47 -1.13 -9.00 -1.56
C TYR A 47 -2.38 -9.09 -2.43
N ASP A 48 -2.21 -8.96 -3.74
CA ASP A 48 -3.23 -9.17 -4.75
C ASP A 48 -3.11 -10.59 -5.29
N ALA A 49 -4.03 -11.45 -4.84
CA ALA A 49 -4.07 -12.85 -5.20
C ALA A 49 -4.47 -13.10 -6.67
N LEU A 50 -5.17 -12.16 -7.33
CA LEU A 50 -5.56 -12.32 -8.74
C LEU A 50 -4.35 -12.20 -9.67
N HIS A 51 -3.41 -11.34 -9.31
CA HIS A 51 -2.22 -11.05 -10.11
C HIS A 51 -0.93 -11.63 -9.51
N ASP A 52 -1.03 -12.34 -8.37
CA ASP A 52 0.09 -12.85 -7.59
C ASP A 52 1.18 -11.79 -7.34
N THR A 53 0.77 -10.62 -6.85
CA THR A 53 1.68 -9.47 -6.64
C THR A 53 1.49 -8.83 -5.28
N PHE A 54 2.57 -8.34 -4.69
CA PHE A 54 2.50 -7.35 -3.61
C PHE A 54 2.36 -5.97 -4.23
N VAL A 55 1.33 -5.23 -3.81
CA VAL A 55 1.02 -3.89 -4.29
C VAL A 55 1.21 -2.91 -3.14
N VAL A 56 2.02 -1.88 -3.38
CA VAL A 56 2.13 -0.72 -2.49
C VAL A 56 1.04 0.26 -2.89
N LEU A 57 0.18 0.61 -1.95
CA LEU A 57 -0.97 1.48 -2.14
C LEU A 57 -0.81 2.71 -1.23
N ARG A 58 -1.17 3.89 -1.72
CA ARG A 58 -1.39 5.08 -0.91
C ARG A 58 -2.88 5.37 -0.85
N THR A 59 -3.44 5.60 0.32
CA THR A 59 -4.85 6.01 0.45
C THR A 59 -4.92 7.51 0.65
N THR A 60 -5.72 8.19 -0.17
CA THR A 60 -6.08 9.58 0.11
C THR A 60 -7.19 9.57 1.15
N THR A 61 -6.84 9.68 2.43
CA THR A 61 -7.82 10.08 3.43
C THR A 61 -8.01 11.59 3.31
N PRO A 62 -9.24 12.15 3.27
CA PRO A 62 -9.44 13.45 3.88
C PRO A 62 -8.93 13.32 5.32
N LYS A 63 -8.17 14.30 5.80
CA LYS A 63 -7.64 14.32 7.16
C LYS A 63 -8.82 14.40 8.15
N GLU A 64 -9.43 13.27 8.48
CA GLU A 64 -10.47 13.21 9.50
C GLU A 64 -9.76 13.16 10.85
N GLY A 65 -9.52 14.35 11.40
CA GLY A 65 -8.73 14.55 12.61
C GLY A 65 -8.33 16.00 12.87
N THR A 66 -9.23 16.96 12.63
CA THR A 66 -9.24 18.25 13.33
C THR A 66 -10.70 18.64 13.54
N ARG A 67 -11.28 18.16 14.64
CA ARG A 67 -12.41 18.77 15.36
C ARG A 67 -12.51 18.11 16.74
#